data_AF-A0A0Q4SN62-F1
#
_entry.id   AF-A0A0Q4SN62-F1
#
_cell.length_a   1.000
_cell.length_b   1.000
_cell.length_c   1.000
_cell.angle_alpha   90.00
_cell.angle_beta   90.00
_cell.angle_gamma   90.00
#
_symmetry.space_group_name_H-M   'P 1'
#
loop_
_entity.id
_entity.type
_entity.pdbx_description
1 polymer ?
#
loop_
_entity_poly.entity_id
_entity_poly.type
_entity_poly.pdbx_seq_one_letter_code
_entity_poly.pdbx_strand_id
1 'polypeptide(L)'
;MRIATIFFCLFFNMVIAQNNTSDFIQKKIESCRIPINDSTSVYHIHENMYNNEINFYLKTENVITSECNKKSITKKLTDRLNFSQNPIIEINNYDVKNIVIKDFTNVIPTKIIASKKLNYTSIIIEINSFSYSTIGNGYIYVCLKVDKKGKVIKKKIFESKLPLKTNRYKKIF
;
A
#
# COMPACT_ATOMS: atom_id res chain seq x y z
N MET A 1 21.52 -35.91 -38.79
CA MET A 1 20.56 -35.63 -37.69
C MET A 1 21.24 -34.95 -36.48
N ARG A 2 21.88 -33.78 -36.65
CA ARG A 2 22.50 -33.02 -35.53
C ARG A 2 21.95 -31.59 -35.36
N ILE A 3 21.14 -31.13 -36.31
CA ILE A 3 20.61 -29.75 -36.34
C ILE A 3 19.28 -29.65 -35.58
N ALA A 4 18.48 -30.73 -35.53
CA ALA A 4 17.18 -30.73 -34.85
C ALA A 4 17.28 -30.62 -33.32
N THR A 5 18.36 -31.11 -32.71
CA THR A 5 18.54 -31.13 -31.25
C THR A 5 18.89 -29.77 -30.67
N ILE A 6 19.54 -28.89 -31.45
CA ILE A 6 19.94 -27.55 -30.98
C ILE A 6 18.74 -26.60 -30.92
N PHE A 7 17.79 -26.73 -31.85
CA PHE A 7 16.56 -25.93 -31.86
C PHE A 7 15.64 -26.24 -30.68
N PHE A 8 15.57 -27.49 -30.23
CA PHE A 8 14.71 -27.89 -29.10
C PHE A 8 15.17 -27.32 -27.74
N CYS A 9 16.49 -27.16 -27.53
CA CYS A 9 17.04 -26.58 -26.31
C CYS A 9 16.84 -25.06 -26.20
N LEU A 10 16.76 -24.34 -27.33
CA LEU A 10 16.52 -22.89 -27.34
C LEU A 10 15.07 -22.55 -26.95
N PHE A 11 14.10 -23.38 -27.33
CA PHE A 11 12.70 -23.18 -26.94
C PHE A 11 12.45 -23.45 -25.44
N PHE A 12 13.08 -24.47 -24.85
CA PHE A 12 12.91 -24.74 -23.41
C PHE A 12 13.44 -23.61 -22.53
N ASN A 13 14.55 -22.98 -22.91
CA ASN A 13 15.12 -21.86 -22.14
C ASN A 13 14.30 -20.58 -22.26
N MET A 14 13.63 -20.32 -23.39
CA MET A 14 12.71 -19.18 -23.51
C MET A 14 11.44 -19.36 -22.67
N VAL A 15 10.90 -20.58 -22.54
CA VAL A 15 9.73 -20.86 -21.68
C VAL A 15 10.07 -20.65 -20.20
N ILE A 16 11.29 -20.97 -19.77
CA ILE A 16 11.73 -20.80 -18.38
C ILE A 16 12.00 -19.32 -18.05
N ALA A 17 12.52 -18.54 -19.00
CA ALA A 17 12.81 -17.12 -18.80
C ALA A 17 11.55 -16.22 -18.69
N GLN A 18 10.43 -16.61 -19.31
CA GLN A 18 9.16 -15.86 -19.19
C GLN A 18 8.47 -16.02 -17.83
N ASN A 19 8.80 -17.05 -17.05
CA ASN A 19 8.14 -17.34 -15.77
C ASN A 19 8.67 -16.53 -14.58
N ASN A 20 9.72 -15.71 -14.76
CA ASN A 20 10.28 -14.87 -13.70
C ASN A 20 9.65 -13.47 -13.65
N THR A 21 8.34 -13.35 -13.88
CA THR A 21 7.64 -12.16 -13.39
C THR A 21 7.48 -12.35 -11.88
N SER A 22 8.16 -11.52 -11.09
CA SER A 22 8.01 -11.60 -9.64
C SER A 22 6.54 -11.31 -9.30
N ASP A 23 5.81 -12.33 -8.85
CA ASP A 23 4.43 -12.25 -8.32
C ASP A 23 4.36 -11.52 -6.96
N PHE A 24 5.46 -10.89 -6.55
CA PHE A 24 5.57 -10.10 -5.34
C PHE A 24 6.44 -8.86 -5.56
N ILE A 25 5.91 -7.69 -5.21
CA ILE A 25 6.64 -6.41 -5.21
C ILE A 25 6.52 -5.82 -3.81
N GLN A 26 7.62 -5.28 -3.30
CA GLN A 26 7.66 -4.53 -2.05
C GLN A 26 8.41 -3.23 -2.29
N LYS A 27 7.78 -2.11 -1.92
CA LYS A 27 8.37 -0.78 -2.04
C LYS A 27 8.32 -0.07 -0.69
N LYS A 28 9.45 0.50 -0.27
CA LYS A 28 9.51 1.42 0.88
C LYS A 28 8.86 2.73 0.45
N ILE A 29 8.07 3.32 1.35
CA ILE A 29 7.40 4.57 1.08
C ILE A 29 8.29 5.68 1.61
N GLU A 30 8.74 6.56 0.72
CA GLU A 30 9.40 7.81 1.08
C GLU A 30 8.32 8.86 1.33
N SER A 31 7.76 8.79 2.53
CA SER A 31 6.64 9.61 2.95
C SER A 31 7.12 11.03 3.29
N CYS A 32 6.53 12.05 2.67
CA CYS A 32 6.57 13.42 3.15
C CYS A 32 5.18 13.80 3.67
N ARG A 33 5.14 14.62 4.73
CA ARG A 33 3.88 15.08 5.32
C ARG A 33 3.46 16.40 4.69
N ILE A 34 2.15 16.60 4.56
CA ILE A 34 1.57 17.90 4.21
C ILE A 34 0.80 18.40 5.43
N PRO A 35 1.18 19.54 6.04
CA PRO A 35 0.47 20.08 7.18
C PRO A 35 -0.95 20.53 6.77
N ILE A 36 -1.95 20.20 7.60
CA ILE A 36 -3.29 20.78 7.50
C ILE A 36 -3.39 22.00 8.44
N ASN A 37 -2.92 21.81 9.67
CA ASN A 37 -2.87 22.80 10.74
C ASN A 37 -1.73 22.42 11.71
N ASP A 38 -1.63 23.14 12.82
CA ASP A 38 -0.54 22.96 13.80
C ASP A 38 -0.52 21.57 14.46
N SER A 39 -1.67 20.88 14.53
CA SER A 39 -1.82 19.61 15.23
C SER A 39 -1.94 18.39 14.32
N THR A 40 -2.26 18.57 13.04
CA THR A 40 -2.53 17.46 12.12
C THR A 40 -1.86 17.64 10.77
N SER A 41 -1.40 16.51 10.24
CA SER A 41 -0.77 16.40 8.93
C SER A 41 -1.34 15.21 8.17
N VAL A 42 -1.07 15.17 6.87
CA VAL A 42 -1.49 14.08 5.98
C VAL A 42 -0.29 13.54 5.23
N TYR A 43 -0.21 12.22 5.16
CA TYR A 43 0.63 11.54 4.18
C TYR A 43 -0.20 11.25 2.93
N HIS A 44 0.37 11.54 1.77
CA HIS A 44 -0.19 11.16 0.48
C HIS A 44 0.77 10.19 -0.22
N ILE A 45 0.28 9.01 -0.54
CA ILE A 45 1.00 7.97 -1.27
C ILE A 45 0.29 7.80 -2.61
N HIS A 46 1.05 7.98 -3.69
CA HIS A 46 0.59 7.72 -5.05
C HIS A 46 1.53 6.71 -5.69
N GLU A 47 1.02 5.51 -5.97
CA GLU A 47 1.82 4.38 -6.44
C GLU A 47 1.06 3.57 -7.50
N ASN A 48 1.81 2.92 -8.39
CA ASN A 48 1.26 1.96 -9.34
C ASN A 48 1.82 0.56 -9.04
N MET A 49 0.95 -0.38 -8.70
CA MET A 49 1.34 -1.76 -8.37
C MET A 49 0.57 -2.75 -9.25
N TYR A 50 1.28 -3.41 -10.17
CA TYR A 50 0.69 -4.32 -11.16
C TYR A 50 -0.51 -3.70 -11.92
N ASN A 51 -0.33 -2.48 -12.43
CA ASN A 51 -1.35 -1.71 -13.16
C ASN A 51 -2.57 -1.34 -12.30
N ASN A 52 -2.41 -1.29 -10.98
CA ASN A 52 -3.38 -0.69 -10.09
C ASN A 52 -2.83 0.64 -9.60
N GLU A 53 -3.50 1.73 -9.96
CA GLU A 53 -3.20 3.05 -9.45
C GLU A 53 -3.79 3.19 -8.03
N ILE A 54 -2.96 3.61 -7.09
CA ILE A 54 -3.27 3.66 -5.67
C ILE A 54 -3.05 5.08 -5.20
N ASN A 55 -4.11 5.75 -4.76
CA ASN A 55 -4.03 6.98 -3.99
C ASN A 55 -4.43 6.67 -2.55
N PHE A 56 -3.53 6.96 -1.61
CA PHE A 56 -3.77 6.71 -0.20
C PHE A 56 -3.43 7.97 0.60
N TYR A 57 -4.43 8.47 1.32
CA TYR A 57 -4.31 9.62 2.20
C TYR A 57 -4.51 9.17 3.64
N LEU A 58 -3.51 9.41 4.47
CA LEU A 58 -3.54 9.06 5.88
C LEU A 58 -3.34 10.33 6.71
N LYS A 59 -4.39 10.69 7.44
CA LYS A 59 -4.33 11.74 8.45
C LYS A 59 -3.61 11.20 9.69
N THR A 60 -2.75 12.02 10.28
CA THR A 60 -2.01 11.75 11.50
C THR A 60 -1.94 13.03 12.34
N GLU A 61 -1.78 12.88 13.65
CA GLU A 61 -1.26 13.97 14.48
C GLU A 61 0.14 14.38 14.00
N ASN A 62 0.56 15.59 14.30
CA ASN A 62 1.76 16.20 13.73
C ASN A 62 3.02 15.41 14.13
N VAL A 63 3.48 14.54 13.22
CA VAL A 63 4.71 13.77 13.37
C VAL A 63 5.88 14.56 12.81
N ILE A 64 7.03 14.53 13.49
CA ILE A 64 8.30 15.11 13.02
C ILE A 64 8.88 14.28 11.86
N THR A 65 8.24 14.29 10.70
CA THR A 65 8.81 13.85 9.41
C THR A 65 8.99 15.03 8.46
N SER A 66 9.78 14.83 7.41
CA SER A 66 10.01 15.83 6.36
C SER A 66 8.69 16.31 5.74
N GLU A 67 8.57 17.61 5.57
CA GLU A 67 7.44 18.23 4.85
C GLU A 67 7.62 18.06 3.34
N CYS A 68 6.50 17.93 2.62
CA CYS A 68 6.53 17.90 1.16
C CYS A 68 6.83 19.29 0.61
N ASN A 69 7.90 19.43 -0.19
CA ASN A 69 8.16 20.66 -0.92
C ASN A 69 7.01 20.95 -1.90
N LYS A 70 6.38 22.12 -1.77
CA LYS A 70 5.43 22.72 -2.72
C LYS A 70 4.07 21.99 -2.92
N LYS A 71 3.63 21.13 -2.01
CA LYS A 71 2.28 20.55 -2.07
C LYS A 71 1.34 21.21 -1.07
N SER A 72 0.39 22.01 -1.55
CA SER A 72 -0.77 22.44 -0.76
C SER A 72 -1.92 21.45 -0.95
N ILE A 73 -2.62 21.11 0.13
CA ILE A 73 -3.85 20.31 0.07
C ILE A 73 -4.98 21.21 -0.44
N THR A 74 -5.77 20.71 -1.40
CA THR A 74 -6.97 21.44 -1.87
C THR A 74 -8.06 21.40 -0.80
N LYS A 75 -8.86 22.47 -0.70
CA LYS A 75 -9.99 22.54 0.24
C LYS A 75 -10.92 21.32 0.16
N LYS A 76 -11.18 20.81 -1.06
CA LYS A 76 -11.97 19.60 -1.30
C LYS A 76 -11.39 18.34 -0.62
N LEU A 77 -10.06 18.18 -0.66
CA LEU A 77 -9.39 17.07 0.01
C LEU A 77 -9.40 17.27 1.54
N THR A 78 -9.20 18.50 2.03
CA THR A 78 -9.33 18.83 3.47
C THR A 78 -10.71 18.50 4.00
N ASP A 79 -11.77 18.90 3.29
CA ASP A 79 -13.15 18.61 3.68
C ASP A 79 -13.39 17.10 3.70
N ARG A 80 -12.95 16.38 2.66
CA ARG A 80 -13.00 14.91 2.64
C ARG A 80 -12.28 14.31 3.85
N LEU A 81 -11.09 14.79 4.24
CA LEU A 81 -10.35 14.28 5.39
C LEU A 81 -10.98 14.61 6.74
N ASN A 82 -11.83 15.64 6.81
CA ASN A 82 -12.55 16.01 8.03
C ASN A 82 -13.87 15.25 8.19
N PHE A 83 -14.56 14.95 7.08
CA PHE A 83 -15.86 14.26 7.10
C PHE A 83 -15.79 12.76 6.79
N SER A 84 -14.69 12.27 6.21
CA SER A 84 -14.52 10.87 5.84
C SER A 84 -13.78 10.07 6.90
N GLN A 85 -13.84 8.76 6.73
CA GLN A 85 -13.03 7.80 7.47
C GLN A 85 -11.55 7.97 7.12
N ASN A 86 -10.68 7.83 8.12
CA ASN A 86 -9.22 7.79 7.95
C ASN A 86 -8.77 6.32 7.91
N PRO A 87 -8.01 5.86 6.90
CA PRO A 87 -7.53 6.56 5.71
C PRO A 87 -8.57 6.68 4.59
N ILE A 88 -8.34 7.64 3.68
CA ILE A 88 -9.01 7.70 2.38
C ILE A 88 -8.16 6.92 1.38
N ILE A 89 -8.78 5.97 0.68
CA ILE A 89 -8.09 5.13 -0.29
C ILE A 89 -8.87 5.10 -1.58
N GLU A 90 -8.18 5.32 -2.69
CA GLU A 90 -8.71 5.16 -4.04
C GLU A 90 -7.84 4.15 -4.78
N ILE A 91 -8.49 3.18 -5.44
CA ILE A 91 -7.83 2.20 -6.32
C ILE A 91 -8.46 2.35 -7.70
N ASN A 92 -7.65 2.65 -8.72
CA ASN A 92 -8.11 2.84 -10.10
C ASN A 92 -9.29 3.84 -10.20
N ASN A 93 -9.20 4.96 -9.49
CA ASN A 93 -10.25 5.99 -9.38
C ASN A 93 -11.55 5.57 -8.67
N TYR A 94 -11.56 4.42 -7.98
CA TYR A 94 -12.68 4.00 -7.15
C TYR A 94 -12.37 4.17 -5.65
N ASP A 95 -13.23 4.92 -4.96
CA ASP A 95 -13.18 5.05 -3.50
C ASP A 95 -13.38 3.70 -2.80
N VAL A 96 -12.44 3.32 -1.94
CA VAL A 96 -12.55 2.15 -1.08
C VAL A 96 -13.28 2.53 0.21
N LYS A 97 -14.59 2.32 0.24
CA LYS A 97 -15.45 2.67 1.38
C LYS A 97 -15.18 1.79 2.61
N ASN A 98 -15.58 2.24 3.80
CA ASN A 98 -15.63 1.45 5.04
C ASN A 98 -14.26 0.93 5.50
N ILE A 99 -13.23 1.78 5.46
CA ILE A 99 -11.89 1.51 6.02
C ILE A 99 -11.65 2.56 7.08
N VAL A 100 -11.54 2.12 8.33
CA VAL A 100 -11.30 3.00 9.48
C VAL A 100 -10.15 2.43 10.29
N ILE A 101 -9.11 3.22 10.47
CA ILE A 101 -8.12 3.01 11.50
C ILE A 101 -8.61 3.78 12.72
N LYS A 102 -9.04 3.05 13.76
CA LYS A 102 -9.51 3.63 15.03
C LYS A 102 -8.34 3.71 16.01
N ASP A 103 -8.41 4.64 16.95
CA ASP A 103 -7.57 4.68 18.16
C ASP A 103 -6.07 5.01 17.99
N PHE A 104 -5.58 5.22 16.76
CA PHE A 104 -4.19 5.58 16.52
C PHE A 104 -4.04 7.03 16.07
N THR A 105 -3.30 7.79 16.88
CA THR A 105 -3.10 9.23 16.67
C THR A 105 -1.86 9.52 15.81
N ASN A 106 -0.73 8.87 16.09
CA ASN A 106 0.49 9.02 15.30
C ASN A 106 0.69 7.79 14.42
N VAL A 107 0.58 8.01 13.10
CA VAL A 107 0.65 6.95 12.09
C VAL A 107 1.50 7.40 10.91
N ILE A 108 2.42 6.54 10.47
CA ILE A 108 3.34 6.81 9.36
C ILE A 108 3.27 5.63 8.39
N PRO A 109 2.90 5.84 7.12
CA PRO A 109 3.01 4.77 6.15
C PRO A 109 4.48 4.49 5.84
N THR A 110 4.88 3.22 5.90
CA THR A 110 6.30 2.83 5.77
C THR A 110 6.58 2.03 4.51
N LYS A 111 5.62 1.22 4.06
CA LYS A 111 5.83 0.23 3.01
C LYS A 111 4.52 -0.12 2.32
N ILE A 112 4.59 -0.28 1.02
CA ILE A 112 3.51 -0.82 0.20
C ILE A 112 3.98 -2.12 -0.44
N ILE A 113 3.13 -3.12 -0.37
CA ILE A 113 3.39 -4.47 -0.86
C ILE A 113 2.29 -4.83 -1.83
N ALA A 114 2.65 -5.46 -2.93
CA ALA A 114 1.70 -6.07 -3.83
C ALA A 114 2.08 -7.52 -4.12
N SER A 115 1.09 -8.39 -4.23
CA SER A 115 1.29 -9.76 -4.72
C SER A 115 0.23 -10.10 -5.73
N LYS A 116 0.68 -10.52 -6.91
CA LYS A 116 -0.20 -10.95 -8.00
C LYS A 116 -0.54 -12.43 -7.82
N LYS A 117 -1.80 -12.76 -8.03
CA LYS A 117 -2.33 -14.13 -8.11
C LYS A 117 -3.13 -14.25 -9.39
N LEU A 118 -3.43 -15.48 -9.81
CA LEU A 118 -4.12 -15.76 -11.07
C LEU A 118 -5.39 -14.91 -11.26
N ASN A 119 -6.15 -14.67 -10.18
CA ASN A 119 -7.47 -14.03 -10.24
C ASN A 119 -7.58 -12.69 -9.52
N TYR A 120 -6.51 -12.25 -8.84
CA TYR A 120 -6.55 -11.02 -8.06
C TYR A 120 -5.14 -10.50 -7.75
N THR A 121 -5.05 -9.23 -7.38
CA THR A 121 -3.86 -8.61 -6.80
C THR A 121 -4.13 -8.26 -5.35
N SER A 122 -3.29 -8.74 -4.44
CA SER A 122 -3.25 -8.27 -3.06
C SER A 122 -2.44 -6.98 -3.01
N ILE A 123 -2.98 -5.92 -2.41
CA ILE A 123 -2.27 -4.68 -2.10
C ILE A 123 -2.32 -4.49 -0.60
N ILE A 124 -1.17 -4.27 0.03
CA ILE A 124 -1.03 -4.14 1.48
C ILE A 124 -0.22 -2.89 1.78
N ILE A 125 -0.76 -2.01 2.61
CA ILE A 125 -0.07 -0.82 3.10
C ILE A 125 0.26 -1.08 4.56
N GLU A 126 1.55 -1.10 4.87
CA GLU A 126 2.09 -1.16 6.23
C GLU A 126 2.24 0.25 6.77
N ILE A 127 1.67 0.45 7.96
CA ILE A 127 1.65 1.73 8.66
C ILE A 127 2.28 1.47 10.02
N ASN A 128 3.34 2.19 10.34
CA ASN A 128 3.85 2.23 11.70
C ASN A 128 2.97 3.15 12.53
N SER A 129 2.55 2.68 13.69
CA SER A 129 1.83 3.47 14.67
C SER A 129 2.63 3.52 15.97
N PHE A 130 2.66 4.69 16.58
CA PHE A 130 3.40 4.91 17.80
C PHE A 130 2.68 5.95 18.67
N SER A 131 3.10 6.04 19.91
CA SER A 131 2.60 7.04 20.86
C SER A 131 3.77 7.78 21.49
N TYR A 132 3.63 9.09 21.64
CA TYR A 132 4.58 9.91 22.39
C TYR A 132 4.34 9.79 23.92
N SER A 133 3.14 9.40 24.35
CA SER A 133 2.76 9.32 25.76
C SER A 133 2.86 7.91 26.35
N THR A 134 2.91 6.87 25.50
CA THR A 134 3.05 5.48 25.92
C THR A 134 4.19 4.80 25.17
N ILE A 135 4.98 3.97 25.86
CA ILE A 135 6.04 3.16 25.24
C ILE A 135 5.36 2.03 24.46
N GLY A 136 4.87 2.35 23.26
CA GLY A 136 4.13 1.41 22.42
C GLY A 136 4.28 1.76 20.96
N ASN A 137 4.96 0.88 20.22
CA ASN A 137 4.99 0.88 18.77
C ASN A 137 4.25 -0.36 18.25
N GLY A 138 3.52 -0.18 17.16
CA GLY A 138 2.77 -1.24 16.50
C GLY A 138 2.69 -0.99 15.00
N TYR A 139 2.22 -2.00 14.30
CA TYR A 139 2.05 -1.96 12.85
C TYR A 139 0.59 -2.23 12.52
N ILE A 140 0.03 -1.37 11.68
CA ILE A 140 -1.32 -1.50 11.13
C ILE A 140 -1.17 -1.89 9.67
N TYR A 141 -1.95 -2.87 9.25
CA TYR A 141 -1.93 -3.39 7.89
C TYR A 141 -3.27 -3.17 7.22
N VAL A 142 -3.32 -2.25 6.27
CA VAL A 142 -4.48 -2.09 5.40
C VAL A 142 -4.31 -2.99 4.19
N CYS A 143 -5.14 -4.03 4.10
CA CYS A 143 -5.03 -5.07 3.09
C CYS A 143 -6.24 -5.01 2.15
N LEU A 144 -5.99 -4.98 0.84
CA LEU A 144 -6.98 -4.88 -0.22
C LEU A 144 -6.78 -6.03 -1.22
N LYS A 145 -7.88 -6.65 -1.63
CA LYS A 145 -7.92 -7.65 -2.70
C LYS A 145 -8.59 -7.01 -3.91
N VAL A 146 -7.84 -6.83 -4.98
CA VAL A 146 -8.30 -6.20 -6.22
C VAL A 146 -8.52 -7.29 -7.28
N ASP A 147 -9.68 -7.30 -7.93
CA ASP A 147 -9.97 -8.24 -9.00
C ASP A 147 -9.30 -7.85 -10.34
N LYS A 148 -9.45 -8.68 -11.37
CA LYS A 148 -8.90 -8.39 -12.72
C LYS A 148 -9.51 -7.14 -13.37
N LYS A 149 -10.66 -6.67 -12.89
CA LYS A 149 -11.33 -5.45 -13.38
C LYS A 149 -10.84 -4.20 -12.65
N GLY A 150 -9.88 -4.33 -11.74
CA GLY A 150 -9.33 -3.23 -10.96
C GLY A 150 -10.21 -2.80 -9.79
N LYS A 151 -11.22 -3.60 -9.40
CA LYS A 151 -12.14 -3.28 -8.30
C LYS A 151 -11.70 -3.98 -7.01
N VAL A 152 -11.75 -3.26 -5.89
CA VAL A 152 -11.55 -3.86 -4.57
C VAL A 152 -12.76 -4.73 -4.21
N ILE A 153 -12.52 -6.04 -4.11
CA ILE A 153 -13.55 -7.06 -3.79
C ILE A 153 -13.49 -7.54 -2.33
N LYS A 154 -12.36 -7.36 -1.65
CA LYS A 154 -12.21 -7.70 -0.23
C LYS A 154 -11.21 -6.76 0.43
N LYS A 155 -11.43 -6.49 1.71
CA LYS A 155 -10.56 -5.66 2.54
C LYS A 155 -10.41 -6.27 3.92
N LYS A 156 -9.26 -6.05 4.56
CA LYS A 156 -8.96 -6.43 5.94
C LYS A 156 -8.08 -5.35 6.56
N ILE A 157 -8.27 -5.09 7.84
CA ILE A 157 -7.36 -4.28 8.66
C ILE A 157 -6.99 -5.16 9.85
N PHE A 158 -5.72 -5.19 10.21
CA PHE A 158 -5.28 -5.81 11.45
C PHE A 158 -4.00 -5.17 11.96
N GLU A 159 -3.72 -5.42 13.23
CA GLU A 159 -2.57 -4.89 13.95
C GLU A 159 -1.56 -5.99 14.28
N SER A 160 -0.31 -5.59 14.46
CA SER A 160 0.77 -6.46 14.93
C SER A 160 1.77 -5.65 15.73
N LYS A 161 2.32 -6.22 16.80
CA LYS A 161 3.42 -5.59 17.55
C LYS A 161 4.72 -5.55 16.76
N LEU A 162 4.91 -6.47 15.81
CA LEU A 162 6.13 -6.61 15.02
C LEU A 162 5.81 -6.57 13.52
N PRO A 163 6.77 -6.12 12.68
CA PRO A 163 6.56 -6.09 11.25
C PRO A 163 6.41 -7.50 10.69
N LEU A 164 5.55 -7.68 9.71
CA LEU A 164 5.33 -9.01 9.14
C LEU A 164 6.50 -9.47 8.27
N LYS A 165 6.79 -10.77 8.37
CA LYS A 165 7.68 -11.47 7.43
C LYS A 165 7.01 -11.61 6.06
N THR A 166 7.81 -11.62 5.00
CA THR A 166 7.37 -11.71 3.59
C THR A 166 6.35 -12.82 3.32
N ASN A 167 6.56 -14.00 3.90
CA ASN A 167 5.67 -15.15 3.71
C ASN A 167 4.26 -14.94 4.27
N ARG A 168 4.09 -14.07 5.27
CA ARG A 168 2.78 -13.78 5.85
C ARG A 168 1.96 -12.90 4.93
N TYR A 169 2.57 -11.92 4.25
CA TYR A 169 1.87 -11.06 3.26
C TYR A 169 1.22 -11.89 2.14
N LYS A 170 1.92 -12.93 1.67
CA LYS A 170 1.45 -13.83 0.61
C LYS A 170 0.22 -14.67 1.01
N LYS A 171 -0.13 -14.72 2.30
CA LYS A 171 -1.20 -15.56 2.87
C LYS A 171 -2.40 -14.78 3.43
N ILE A 172 -2.45 -13.45 3.25
CA ILE A 172 -3.53 -12.62 3.82
C ILE A 172 -4.89 -12.89 3.15
N PHE A 173 -4.91 -13.26 1.87
CA PHE A 173 -6.10 -13.39 1.01
C PHE A 173 -6.18 -14.68 0.20
#